data_AF-A0AAU8FZU6-F1
#
_entry.id   AF-A0AAU8FZU6-F1
#
_cell.length_a   1.000
_cell.length_b   1.000
_cell.length_c   1.000
_cell.angle_alpha   90.00
_cell.angle_beta   90.00
_cell.angle_gamma   90.00
#
_symmetry.space_group_name_H-M   'P 1'
#
loop_
_entity.id
_entity.type
_entity.pdbx_description
1 polymer ?
#
loop_
_entity_poly.entity_id
_entity_poly.type
_entity_poly.pdbx_seq_one_letter_code
_entity_poly.pdbx_strand_id
1 'polypeptide(L)'
;MRPFRAEAHGYVAELEPSERIVLAQLAGDVAQMLQEGVPGRVPGEPGPSGPGDGWAPAGWTGPVPGGHGSDATPPPDPAVRRLLPDASDDVEVAAEFRRFTQDDLAARKVGRLVRLARLLVDPEPAEVAPFTVARDEAEDVAGALTDVRLVLAERLGLRTDEQVEGLYDELDREGDDGPDDGEVGGAPRRFLVSVFLLTGLLQESLVDGMLADLRAGRGRP
;
A
#
# COMPACT_ATOMS: atom_id res chain seq x y z
N MET A 1 20.76 -1.17 -8.51
CA MET A 1 19.85 -0.05 -8.19
C MET A 1 20.57 1.15 -7.58
N ARG A 2 20.16 2.38 -7.90
CA ARG A 2 20.58 3.63 -7.22
C ARG A 2 19.36 4.33 -6.60
N PRO A 3 19.45 4.82 -5.35
CA PRO A 3 18.34 5.50 -4.66
C PRO A 3 17.97 6.82 -5.34
N PHE A 4 16.82 7.39 -4.96
CA PHE A 4 16.36 8.67 -5.47
C PHE A 4 17.35 9.81 -5.21
N ARG A 5 17.47 10.71 -6.19
CA ARG A 5 18.14 12.00 -6.07
C ARG A 5 17.23 13.10 -6.60
N ALA A 6 17.25 14.25 -5.93
CA ALA A 6 16.53 15.42 -6.40
C ALA A 6 17.21 16.00 -7.65
N GLU A 7 16.45 16.15 -8.72
CA GLU A 7 16.86 16.72 -10.00
C GLU A 7 15.95 17.92 -10.35
N ALA A 8 16.27 18.60 -11.46
CA ALA A 8 15.53 19.79 -11.90
C ALA A 8 14.02 19.53 -12.07
N HIS A 9 13.64 18.35 -12.57
CA HIS A 9 12.26 18.03 -12.95
C HIS A 9 11.56 17.03 -12.00
N GLY A 10 12.17 16.66 -10.87
CA GLY A 10 11.61 15.66 -9.97
C GLY A 10 12.66 14.91 -9.17
N TYR A 11 12.33 13.69 -8.79
CA TYR A 11 13.22 12.76 -8.13
C TYR A 11 13.52 11.60 -9.06
N VAL A 12 14.80 11.25 -9.22
CA VAL A 12 15.26 10.23 -10.16
C VAL A 12 15.96 9.10 -9.41
N ALA A 13 15.49 7.88 -9.59
CA ALA A 13 16.12 6.64 -9.11
C ALA A 13 16.50 5.76 -10.31
N GLU A 14 17.47 4.87 -10.12
CA GLU A 14 17.81 3.88 -11.15
C GLU A 14 17.41 2.49 -10.71
N LEU A 15 16.42 1.95 -11.42
CA LEU A 15 15.88 0.63 -11.23
C LEU A 15 16.20 -0.22 -12.45
N GLU A 16 16.59 -1.47 -12.22
CA GLU A 16 16.66 -2.45 -13.28
C GLU A 16 15.25 -2.71 -13.85
N PRO A 17 15.13 -3.09 -15.15
CA PRO A 17 13.83 -3.40 -15.75
C PRO A 17 13.04 -4.45 -14.95
N SER A 18 13.74 -5.46 -14.42
CA SER A 18 13.18 -6.50 -13.55
C SER A 18 12.62 -5.92 -12.24
N GLU A 19 13.36 -5.03 -11.57
CA GLU A 19 12.93 -4.35 -10.35
C GLU A 19 11.66 -3.52 -10.59
N ARG A 20 11.59 -2.80 -11.72
CA ARG A 20 10.40 -2.03 -12.10
C ARG A 20 9.17 -2.92 -12.29
N ILE A 21 9.33 -4.04 -13.01
CA ILE A 21 8.24 -5.00 -13.26
C ILE A 21 7.74 -5.60 -11.95
N VAL A 22 8.66 -6.04 -11.08
CA VAL A 22 8.33 -6.63 -9.77
C VAL A 22 7.58 -5.63 -8.90
N LEU A 23 8.07 -4.39 -8.80
CA LEU A 23 7.41 -3.36 -8.00
C LEU A 23 6.02 -3.00 -8.56
N ALA A 24 5.86 -2.97 -9.89
CA ALA A 24 4.59 -2.69 -10.53
C ALA A 24 3.56 -3.80 -10.28
N GLN A 25 3.99 -5.06 -10.40
CA GLN A 25 3.17 -6.23 -10.09
C GLN A 25 2.74 -6.21 -8.63
N LEU A 26 3.68 -6.00 -7.72
CA LEU A 26 3.38 -5.97 -6.29
C LEU A 26 2.42 -4.83 -5.92
N ALA A 27 2.59 -3.64 -6.50
CA ALA A 27 1.64 -2.54 -6.30
C ALA A 27 0.24 -2.90 -6.82
N GLY A 28 0.16 -3.60 -7.96
CA GLY A 28 -1.09 -4.14 -8.50
C GLY A 28 -1.74 -5.18 -7.59
N ASP A 29 -0.96 -6.15 -7.09
CA ASP A 29 -1.43 -7.20 -6.19
C ASP A 29 -1.97 -6.63 -4.88
N VAL A 30 -1.31 -5.62 -4.31
CA VAL A 30 -1.79 -4.93 -3.11
C VAL A 30 -3.08 -4.16 -3.39
N ALA A 31 -3.20 -3.51 -4.56
CA ALA A 31 -4.43 -2.84 -4.96
C ALA A 31 -5.59 -3.83 -5.13
N GLN A 32 -5.34 -4.99 -5.76
CA GLN A 32 -6.34 -6.04 -5.89
C GLN A 32 -6.75 -6.61 -4.53
N MET A 33 -5.79 -6.91 -3.66
CA MET A 33 -6.05 -7.38 -2.30
C MET A 33 -6.93 -6.40 -1.50
N LEU A 34 -6.69 -5.08 -1.65
CA LEU A 34 -7.53 -4.05 -1.03
C LEU A 34 -8.96 -4.04 -1.59
N GLN A 35 -9.13 -4.19 -2.91
CA GLN A 35 -10.45 -4.23 -3.56
C GLN A 35 -11.24 -5.47 -3.16
N GLU A 36 -10.58 -6.62 -2.99
CA GLU A 36 -11.19 -7.85 -2.53
C GLU A 36 -11.54 -7.79 -1.03
N GLY A 37 -10.65 -7.20 -0.22
CA GLY A 37 -10.84 -7.06 1.22
C GLY A 37 -11.85 -5.99 1.63
N VAL A 38 -12.08 -4.99 0.77
CA VAL A 38 -13.11 -3.96 0.92
C VAL A 38 -13.82 -3.79 -0.42
N PRO A 39 -14.87 -4.59 -0.69
CA PRO A 39 -15.67 -4.44 -1.89
C PRO A 39 -16.29 -3.04 -1.89
N GLY A 40 -15.81 -2.18 -2.79
CA GLY A 40 -16.21 -0.78 -2.80
C GLY A 40 -17.71 -0.60 -3.01
N ARG A 41 -18.27 0.43 -2.38
CA ARG A 41 -19.63 0.92 -2.68
C ARG A 41 -19.68 1.47 -4.11
N VAL A 42 -20.78 1.23 -4.83
CA VAL A 42 -20.97 1.80 -6.17
C VAL A 42 -21.12 3.33 -6.06
N PRO A 43 -20.33 4.13 -6.81
CA PRO A 43 -20.46 5.59 -6.78
C PRO A 43 -21.88 6.03 -7.18
N GLY A 44 -22.55 6.79 -6.30
CA GLY A 44 -23.91 7.29 -6.52
C GLY A 44 -25.01 6.53 -5.76
N GLU A 45 -24.68 5.46 -5.04
CA GLU A 45 -25.64 4.88 -4.09
C GLU A 45 -25.71 5.74 -2.82
N PRO A 46 -26.90 6.25 -2.44
CA PRO A 46 -27.06 6.97 -1.18
C PRO A 46 -26.56 6.09 -0.02
N GLY A 47 -25.80 6.68 0.90
CA GLY A 47 -25.33 6.03 2.13
C GLY A 47 -26.49 5.37 2.88
N PRO A 48 -26.29 4.28 3.66
CA PRO A 48 -27.32 3.88 4.60
C PRO A 48 -27.51 5.06 5.54
N SER A 49 -28.67 5.70 5.42
CA SER A 49 -29.17 6.57 6.46
C SER A 49 -29.03 5.87 7.82
N GLY A 50 -28.65 6.63 8.85
CA GLY A 50 -28.47 6.12 10.20
C GLY A 50 -29.70 5.36 10.73
N PRO A 51 -29.57 4.64 11.86
CA PRO A 51 -30.67 3.85 12.41
C PRO A 51 -31.82 4.80 12.80
N GLY A 52 -32.79 4.96 11.90
CA GLY A 52 -33.90 5.90 12.04
C GLY A 52 -34.69 6.18 10.76
N ASP A 53 -34.08 6.04 9.57
CA ASP A 53 -34.72 6.52 8.32
C ASP A 53 -35.43 5.43 7.51
N GLY A 54 -35.73 4.29 8.13
CA GLY A 54 -36.57 3.27 7.54
C GLY A 54 -38.03 3.68 7.61
N TRP A 55 -38.57 4.36 6.59
CA TRP A 55 -40.03 4.40 6.42
C TRP A 55 -40.50 2.97 6.14
N ALA A 56 -41.23 2.36 7.08
CA ALA A 56 -42.06 1.18 6.83
C ALA A 56 -43.54 1.58 6.72
N PRO A 57 -44.25 1.26 5.62
CA PRO A 57 -45.69 1.49 5.56
C PRO A 57 -46.40 0.61 6.59
N ALA A 58 -47.45 1.17 7.23
CA ALA A 58 -48.21 0.45 8.26
C ALA A 58 -48.78 -0.85 7.69
N GLY A 59 -48.39 -1.99 8.29
CA GLY A 59 -48.85 -3.32 7.91
C GLY A 59 -47.87 -4.18 7.10
N TRP A 60 -46.65 -3.70 6.83
CA TRP A 60 -45.61 -4.53 6.19
C TRP A 60 -44.93 -5.50 7.18
N THR A 61 -44.88 -6.78 6.84
CA THR A 61 -44.22 -7.85 7.63
C THR A 61 -43.02 -8.50 6.91
N GLY A 62 -42.54 -7.90 5.83
CA GLY A 62 -41.34 -8.35 5.11
C GLY A 62 -40.05 -7.72 5.66
N PRO A 63 -38.86 -8.14 5.17
CA PRO A 63 -37.59 -7.51 5.54
C PRO A 63 -37.60 -6.01 5.17
N VAL A 64 -37.03 -5.16 6.03
CA VAL A 64 -36.88 -3.72 5.76
C VAL A 64 -35.83 -3.53 4.64
N PRO A 65 -36.17 -2.89 3.51
CA PRO A 65 -35.18 -2.59 2.48
C PRO A 65 -34.36 -1.36 2.90
N GLY A 66 -33.04 -1.54 3.09
CA GLY A 66 -32.11 -0.42 3.33
C GLY A 66 -31.01 -0.65 4.36
N GLY A 67 -31.01 -1.78 5.08
CA GLY A 67 -30.02 -2.08 6.11
C GLY A 67 -28.87 -2.97 5.64
N HIS A 68 -28.17 -2.61 4.57
CA HIS A 68 -26.84 -3.19 4.29
C HIS A 68 -25.82 -2.06 4.46
N GLY A 69 -25.48 -1.75 5.72
CA GLY A 69 -24.18 -1.16 5.98
C GLY A 69 -23.14 -2.11 5.43
N SER A 70 -22.08 -1.60 4.80
CA SER A 70 -20.85 -2.38 4.71
C SER A 70 -20.60 -2.90 6.12
N ASP A 71 -20.60 -4.22 6.25
CA ASP A 71 -20.60 -4.87 7.56
C ASP A 71 -19.40 -4.30 8.30
N ALA A 72 -19.62 -3.63 9.44
CA ALA A 72 -18.57 -2.90 10.17
C ALA A 72 -17.50 -3.85 10.75
N THR A 73 -17.54 -5.11 10.34
CA THR A 73 -16.60 -6.18 10.55
C THR A 73 -15.24 -5.81 9.95
N PRO A 74 -14.16 -5.89 10.74
CA PRO A 74 -12.81 -5.72 10.22
C PRO A 74 -12.51 -6.66 9.05
N PRO A 75 -11.71 -6.23 8.05
CA PRO A 75 -11.29 -7.09 6.96
C PRO A 75 -10.64 -8.39 7.48
N PRO A 76 -10.94 -9.57 6.88
CA PRO A 76 -10.43 -10.84 7.37
C PRO A 76 -8.90 -10.94 7.22
N ASP A 77 -8.34 -10.35 6.17
CA ASP A 77 -6.90 -10.35 5.93
C ASP A 77 -6.17 -9.38 6.88
N PRO A 78 -5.19 -9.86 7.69
CA PRO A 78 -4.41 -9.00 8.57
C PRO A 78 -3.63 -7.90 7.83
N ALA A 79 -3.19 -8.13 6.58
CA ALA A 79 -2.50 -7.09 5.80
C ALA A 79 -3.47 -5.97 5.41
N VAL A 80 -4.71 -6.31 5.04
CA VAL A 80 -5.75 -5.31 4.76
C VAL A 80 -6.09 -4.51 6.03
N ARG A 81 -6.20 -5.17 7.19
CA ARG A 81 -6.37 -4.47 8.49
C ARG A 81 -5.21 -3.53 8.80
N ARG A 82 -3.98 -3.90 8.45
CA ARG A 82 -2.81 -3.04 8.63
C ARG A 82 -2.82 -1.83 7.71
N LEU A 83 -3.36 -1.98 6.50
CA LEU A 83 -3.57 -0.87 5.56
C LEU A 83 -4.72 0.06 5.97
N LEU A 84 -5.74 -0.49 6.63
CA LEU A 84 -6.95 0.20 7.08
C LEU A 84 -7.08 0.09 8.61
N PRO A 85 -6.18 0.74 9.37
CA PRO A 85 -6.16 0.62 10.82
C PRO A 85 -7.42 1.21 11.45
N ASP A 86 -7.77 0.70 12.63
CA ASP A 86 -8.87 1.22 13.41
C ASP A 86 -8.60 2.66 13.86
N ALA A 87 -9.61 3.51 13.73
CA ALA A 87 -9.53 4.92 14.13
C ALA A 87 -9.63 5.13 15.65
N SER A 88 -9.94 4.07 16.40
CA SER A 88 -10.12 4.09 17.86
C SER A 88 -9.90 2.69 18.45
N ASP A 89 -9.46 2.64 19.71
CA ASP A 89 -9.44 1.40 20.50
C ASP A 89 -10.85 0.99 20.97
N ASP A 90 -11.82 1.91 20.94
CA ASP A 90 -13.23 1.62 21.21
C ASP A 90 -13.86 0.95 19.97
N VAL A 91 -14.38 -0.26 20.15
CA VAL A 91 -14.91 -1.11 19.07
C VAL A 91 -16.12 -0.47 18.40
N GLU A 92 -17.01 0.20 19.15
CA GLU A 92 -18.20 0.83 18.61
C GLU A 92 -17.84 2.07 17.80
N VAL A 93 -16.92 2.89 18.34
CA VAL A 93 -16.39 4.07 17.63
C VAL A 93 -15.66 3.64 16.37
N ALA A 94 -14.78 2.65 16.44
CA ALA A 94 -14.04 2.13 15.29
C ALA A 94 -14.98 1.59 14.21
N ALA A 95 -16.05 0.88 14.59
CA ALA A 95 -17.07 0.39 13.67
C ALA A 95 -17.80 1.54 12.95
N GLU A 96 -18.14 2.62 13.66
CA GLU A 96 -18.77 3.80 13.08
C GLU A 96 -17.84 4.53 12.09
N PHE A 97 -16.56 4.71 12.47
CA PHE A 97 -15.56 5.29 11.57
C PHE A 97 -15.38 4.44 10.32
N ARG A 98 -15.23 3.10 10.45
CA ARG A 98 -15.11 2.20 9.29
C ARG A 98 -16.29 2.36 8.34
N ARG A 99 -17.51 2.36 8.87
CA ARG A 99 -18.74 2.54 8.08
C ARG A 99 -18.73 3.81 7.22
N PHE A 100 -18.11 4.90 7.71
CA PHE A 100 -18.09 6.17 7.01
C PHE A 100 -16.86 6.43 6.16
N THR A 101 -15.69 5.86 6.50
CA THR A 101 -14.42 6.27 5.89
C THR A 101 -13.65 5.15 5.20
N GLN A 102 -13.97 3.87 5.48
CA GLN A 102 -13.16 2.75 5.00
C GLN A 102 -13.12 2.68 3.47
N ASP A 103 -14.27 2.83 2.81
CA ASP A 103 -14.37 2.76 1.35
C ASP A 103 -13.57 3.88 0.68
N ASP A 104 -13.69 5.12 1.16
CA ASP A 104 -12.94 6.27 0.64
C ASP A 104 -11.44 6.16 0.89
N LEU A 105 -11.04 5.59 2.03
CA LEU A 105 -9.62 5.33 2.33
C LEU A 105 -9.07 4.22 1.42
N ALA A 106 -9.80 3.13 1.25
CA ALA A 106 -9.44 2.02 0.38
C ALA A 106 -9.33 2.49 -1.08
N ALA A 107 -10.32 3.24 -1.58
CA ALA A 107 -10.32 3.80 -2.94
C ALA A 107 -9.11 4.71 -3.19
N ARG A 108 -8.76 5.58 -2.23
CA ARG A 108 -7.56 6.42 -2.33
C ARG A 108 -6.27 5.60 -2.38
N LYS A 109 -6.13 4.60 -1.52
CA LYS A 109 -4.96 3.69 -1.49
C LYS A 109 -4.83 2.90 -2.79
N VAL A 110 -5.93 2.34 -3.29
CA VAL A 110 -6.00 1.66 -4.59
C VAL A 110 -5.59 2.60 -5.72
N GLY A 111 -6.12 3.84 -5.73
CA GLY A 111 -5.79 4.84 -6.74
C GLY A 111 -4.30 5.15 -6.82
N ARG A 112 -3.64 5.38 -5.68
CA ARG A 112 -2.19 5.64 -5.64
C ARG A 112 -1.35 4.41 -6.00
N LEU A 113 -1.76 3.20 -5.60
CA LEU A 113 -1.07 1.96 -5.95
C LEU A 113 -1.12 1.69 -7.46
N VAL A 114 -2.29 1.88 -8.08
CA VAL A 114 -2.47 1.77 -9.54
C VAL A 114 -1.65 2.83 -10.28
N ARG A 115 -1.58 4.06 -9.76
CA ARG A 115 -0.71 5.10 -10.31
C ARG A 115 0.76 4.71 -10.24
N LEU A 116 1.24 4.24 -9.09
CA LEU A 116 2.61 3.75 -8.92
C LEU A 116 2.93 2.64 -9.92
N ALA A 117 2.05 1.64 -10.04
CA ALA A 117 2.23 0.54 -10.99
C ALA A 117 2.38 1.05 -12.44
N ARG A 118 1.57 2.04 -12.84
CA ARG A 118 1.67 2.68 -14.17
C ARG A 118 2.98 3.42 -14.38
N LEU A 119 3.41 4.24 -13.41
CA LEU A 119 4.68 4.97 -13.47
C LEU A 119 5.89 4.02 -13.59
N LEU A 120 5.81 2.85 -12.97
CA LEU A 120 6.85 1.82 -13.04
C LEU A 120 6.88 1.06 -14.37
N VAL A 121 5.81 1.09 -15.19
CA VAL A 121 5.76 0.43 -16.50
C VAL A 121 5.61 1.40 -17.67
N ASP A 122 5.71 2.70 -17.42
CA ASP A 122 5.53 3.76 -18.43
C ASP A 122 6.46 3.53 -19.65
N PRO A 123 6.02 3.82 -20.88
CA PRO A 123 6.46 3.17 -22.12
C PRO A 123 7.78 3.69 -22.69
N GLU A 124 8.46 4.62 -22.03
CA GLU A 124 9.88 4.82 -22.31
C GLU A 124 10.59 3.51 -21.98
N PRO A 125 11.34 2.90 -22.92
CA PRO A 125 11.87 1.56 -22.73
C PRO A 125 12.60 1.48 -21.39
N ALA A 126 12.12 0.63 -20.49
CA ALA A 126 12.62 0.47 -19.13
C ALA A 126 14.13 0.18 -19.09
N GLU A 127 14.69 -0.27 -20.21
CA GLU A 127 16.11 -0.51 -20.45
C GLU A 127 16.95 0.78 -20.62
N VAL A 128 16.34 1.96 -20.80
CA VAL A 128 17.02 3.19 -21.22
C VAL A 128 16.75 4.39 -20.29
N ALA A 129 15.60 4.46 -19.63
CA ALA A 129 15.21 5.64 -18.84
C ALA A 129 15.19 5.36 -17.32
N PRO A 130 15.77 6.25 -16.50
CA PRO A 130 15.69 6.12 -15.05
C PRO A 130 14.25 6.34 -14.55
N PHE A 131 13.92 5.77 -13.40
CA PHE A 131 12.61 5.96 -12.78
C PHE A 131 12.50 7.38 -12.23
N THR A 132 11.67 8.19 -12.89
CA THR A 132 11.49 9.60 -12.55
C THR A 132 10.12 9.81 -11.93
N VAL A 133 10.08 10.50 -10.79
CA VAL A 133 8.86 10.87 -10.07
C VAL A 133 8.76 12.39 -10.05
N ALA A 134 7.67 12.91 -10.61
CA ALA A 134 7.39 14.34 -10.57
C ALA A 134 7.16 14.83 -9.12
N ARG A 135 7.44 16.10 -8.86
CA ARG A 135 7.43 16.66 -7.50
C ARG A 135 6.06 16.59 -6.84
N ASP A 136 5.02 16.82 -7.64
CA ASP A 136 3.61 16.75 -7.28
C ASP A 136 3.09 15.31 -7.11
N GLU A 137 3.79 14.30 -7.63
CA GLU A 137 3.46 12.88 -7.45
C GLU A 137 4.24 12.21 -6.30
N ALA A 138 5.26 12.88 -5.75
CA ALA A 138 6.18 12.29 -4.78
C ALA A 138 5.49 11.81 -3.49
N GLU A 139 4.51 12.56 -2.97
CA GLU A 139 3.74 12.15 -1.79
C GLU A 139 2.92 10.88 -2.05
N ASP A 140 2.29 10.78 -3.22
CA ASP A 140 1.50 9.61 -3.62
C ASP A 140 2.39 8.37 -3.81
N VAL A 141 3.57 8.55 -4.42
CA VAL A 141 4.55 7.47 -4.59
C VAL A 141 5.10 6.99 -3.24
N ALA A 142 5.50 7.91 -2.36
CA ALA A 142 5.97 7.55 -1.01
C ALA A 142 4.86 6.84 -0.20
N GLY A 143 3.62 7.30 -0.34
CA GLY A 143 2.45 6.67 0.27
C GLY A 143 2.15 5.27 -0.26
N ALA A 144 2.29 5.05 -1.57
CA ALA A 144 2.11 3.74 -2.19
C ALA A 144 3.24 2.76 -1.80
N LEU A 145 4.50 3.21 -1.75
CA LEU A 145 5.62 2.43 -1.22
C LEU A 145 5.39 2.02 0.24
N THR A 146 4.81 2.92 1.05
CA THR A 146 4.42 2.62 2.43
C THR A 146 3.39 1.49 2.49
N ASP A 147 2.34 1.54 1.66
CA ASP A 147 1.32 0.49 1.63
C ASP A 147 1.93 -0.87 1.25
N VAL A 148 2.77 -0.90 0.22
CA VAL A 148 3.47 -2.12 -0.19
C VAL A 148 4.31 -2.67 0.97
N ARG A 149 5.07 -1.81 1.65
CA ARG A 149 5.89 -2.21 2.81
C ARG A 149 5.07 -2.75 3.97
N LEU A 150 3.89 -2.18 4.25
CA LEU A 150 3.01 -2.68 5.30
C LEU A 150 2.51 -4.10 5.00
N VAL A 151 2.17 -4.38 3.74
CA VAL A 151 1.76 -5.74 3.32
C VAL A 151 2.93 -6.71 3.40
N LEU A 152 4.09 -6.34 2.85
CA LEU A 152 5.29 -7.18 2.92
C LEU A 152 5.69 -7.47 4.37
N ALA A 153 5.67 -6.46 5.25
CA ALA A 153 5.96 -6.63 6.66
C ALA A 153 5.00 -7.64 7.31
N GLU A 154 3.70 -7.57 7.00
CA GLU A 154 2.73 -8.52 7.55
C GLU A 154 2.96 -9.94 7.04
N ARG A 155 3.28 -10.12 5.74
CA ARG A 155 3.58 -11.43 5.16
C ARG A 155 4.90 -12.03 5.64
N LEU A 156 5.89 -11.19 5.94
CA LEU A 156 7.17 -11.58 6.52
C LEU A 156 7.12 -11.77 8.04
N GLY A 157 6.01 -11.41 8.70
CA GLY A 157 5.88 -11.51 10.17
C GLY A 157 6.70 -10.46 10.93
N LEU A 158 6.97 -9.30 10.32
CA LEU A 158 7.74 -8.21 10.90
C LEU A 158 6.85 -7.35 11.80
N ARG A 159 7.19 -7.31 13.09
CA ARG A 159 6.44 -6.63 14.16
C ARG A 159 7.30 -5.69 14.99
N THR A 160 8.63 -5.79 14.90
CA THR A 160 9.60 -5.04 15.69
C THR A 160 10.75 -4.56 14.82
N ASP A 161 11.45 -3.52 15.27
CA ASP A 161 12.58 -2.94 14.54
C ASP A 161 13.76 -3.92 14.51
N GLU A 162 13.98 -4.69 15.58
CA GLU A 162 15.02 -5.71 15.65
C GLU A 162 14.82 -6.81 14.58
N GLN A 163 13.57 -7.17 14.27
CA GLN A 163 13.27 -8.11 13.18
C GLN A 163 13.58 -7.52 11.80
N VAL A 164 13.42 -6.21 11.63
CA VAL A 164 13.74 -5.52 10.37
C VAL A 164 15.25 -5.42 10.20
N GLU A 165 15.99 -5.07 11.25
CA GLU A 165 17.45 -5.01 11.25
C GLU A 165 18.07 -6.37 10.91
N GLY A 166 17.53 -7.46 11.47
CA GLY A 166 18.01 -8.82 11.21
C GLY A 166 17.81 -9.34 9.77
N LEU A 167 17.08 -8.61 8.92
CA LEU A 167 16.89 -9.00 7.51
C LEU A 167 18.17 -8.89 6.68
N TYR A 168 19.05 -7.94 7.00
CA TYR A 168 20.33 -7.80 6.31
C TYR A 168 21.23 -9.00 6.60
N ASP A 169 21.36 -9.39 7.87
CA ASP A 169 22.10 -10.57 8.28
C ASP A 169 21.54 -11.86 7.66
N GLU A 170 20.23 -11.90 7.43
CA GLU A 170 19.58 -13.05 6.77
C GLU A 170 20.03 -13.19 5.31
N LEU A 171 19.98 -12.11 4.54
CA LEU A 171 20.44 -12.11 3.14
C LEU A 171 21.94 -12.43 3.03
N ASP A 172 22.75 -11.93 3.97
CA ASP A 172 24.20 -12.15 3.95
C ASP A 172 24.58 -13.60 4.28
N ARG A 173 23.95 -14.22 5.29
CA ARG A 173 24.22 -15.62 5.68
C ARG A 173 23.89 -16.61 4.56
N GLU A 174 22.79 -16.39 3.87
CA GLU A 174 22.29 -17.31 2.85
C GLU A 174 23.01 -17.19 1.50
N GLY A 175 23.81 -16.13 1.30
CA GLY A 175 24.69 -15.97 0.15
C GLY A 175 25.98 -16.80 0.22
N ASP A 176 26.40 -17.22 1.42
CA ASP A 176 27.63 -17.97 1.67
C ASP A 176 27.41 -19.49 1.68
N ASP A 177 26.23 -19.96 2.11
CA ASP A 177 25.91 -21.39 2.27
C ASP A 177 25.30 -22.07 1.02
N GLY A 178 25.08 -21.32 -0.08
CA GLY A 178 24.33 -21.82 -1.24
C GLY A 178 22.84 -22.05 -0.94
N PRO A 179 22.00 -22.42 -1.93
CA PRO A 179 20.63 -22.80 -1.62
C PRO A 179 20.66 -24.00 -0.66
N ASP A 180 20.07 -23.85 0.53
CA ASP A 180 19.74 -25.02 1.32
C ASP A 180 18.58 -25.70 0.60
N ASP A 181 18.91 -26.70 -0.21
CA ASP A 181 17.99 -27.48 -1.05
C ASP A 181 16.85 -28.16 -0.24
N GLY A 182 16.88 -28.05 1.10
CA GLY A 182 15.96 -28.67 2.05
C GLY A 182 14.81 -27.82 2.60
N GLU A 183 14.90 -26.49 2.63
CA GLU A 183 13.80 -25.64 3.16
C GLU A 183 12.83 -25.18 2.06
N VAL A 184 11.69 -25.87 1.98
CA VAL A 184 10.53 -25.43 1.18
C VAL A 184 10.03 -24.10 1.73
N GLY A 185 10.55 -22.98 1.21
CA GLY A 185 10.17 -21.63 1.64
C GLY A 185 11.27 -20.57 1.58
N GLY A 186 12.55 -20.96 1.51
CA GLY A 186 13.68 -20.02 1.54
C GLY A 186 13.70 -19.03 0.37
N ALA A 187 13.65 -19.51 -0.88
CA ALA A 187 13.73 -18.63 -2.05
C ALA A 187 12.57 -17.61 -2.17
N PRO A 188 11.29 -17.97 -1.96
CA PRO A 188 10.20 -16.99 -1.89
C PRO A 188 10.37 -15.97 -0.76
N ARG A 189 10.82 -16.40 0.43
CA ARG A 189 11.04 -15.49 1.56
C ARG A 189 12.17 -14.49 1.24
N ARG A 190 13.31 -14.98 0.74
CA ARG A 190 14.44 -14.15 0.29
C ARG A 190 14.00 -13.08 -0.69
N PHE A 191 13.19 -13.47 -1.68
CA PHE A 191 12.63 -12.51 -2.63
C PHE A 191 11.79 -11.42 -1.94
N LEU A 192 10.87 -11.80 -1.04
CA LEU A 192 10.06 -10.84 -0.29
C LEU A 192 10.90 -9.91 0.59
N VAL A 193 11.96 -10.43 1.23
CA VAL A 193 12.92 -9.64 2.01
C VAL A 193 13.65 -8.64 1.12
N SER A 194 14.18 -9.08 -0.02
CA SER A 194 14.86 -8.20 -0.98
C SER A 194 13.96 -7.06 -1.47
N VAL A 195 12.69 -7.36 -1.79
CA VAL A 195 11.72 -6.33 -2.20
C VAL A 195 11.34 -5.42 -1.04
N PHE A 196 11.23 -5.93 0.19
CA PHE A 196 10.97 -5.13 1.38
C PHE A 196 12.10 -4.13 1.65
N LEU A 197 13.36 -4.55 1.54
CA LEU A 197 14.52 -3.66 1.70
C LEU A 197 14.63 -2.65 0.55
N LEU A 198 14.42 -3.09 -0.69
CA LEU A 198 14.38 -2.22 -1.88
C LEU A 198 13.36 -1.09 -1.72
N THR A 199 12.11 -1.42 -1.38
CA THR A 199 11.05 -0.43 -1.16
C THR A 199 11.37 0.51 0.00
N GLY A 200 12.07 0.05 1.03
CA GLY A 200 12.56 0.88 2.13
C GLY A 200 13.56 1.92 1.66
N LEU A 201 14.58 1.50 0.91
CA LEU A 201 15.59 2.41 0.37
C LEU A 201 14.98 3.45 -0.58
N LEU A 202 14.05 3.03 -1.44
CA LEU A 202 13.34 3.95 -2.34
C LEU A 202 12.49 4.96 -1.56
N GLN A 203 11.78 4.52 -0.53
CA GLN A 203 10.97 5.41 0.30
C GLN A 203 11.84 6.42 1.05
N GLU A 204 12.89 5.95 1.73
CA GLU A 204 13.81 6.80 2.49
C GLU A 204 14.42 7.89 1.60
N SER A 205 15.01 7.48 0.47
CA SER A 205 15.66 8.43 -0.45
C SER A 205 14.70 9.41 -1.11
N LEU A 206 13.45 9.00 -1.39
CA LEU A 206 12.42 9.90 -1.91
C LEU A 206 12.01 10.94 -0.85
N VAL A 207 11.75 10.50 0.38
CA VAL A 207 11.37 11.37 1.51
C VAL A 207 12.49 12.35 1.84
N ASP A 208 13.74 11.90 1.84
CA ASP A 208 14.90 12.78 2.04
C ASP A 208 14.99 13.86 0.96
N GLY A 209 14.75 13.51 -0.31
CA GLY A 209 14.64 14.45 -1.41
C GLY A 209 13.53 15.48 -1.17
N MET A 210 12.34 15.03 -0.79
CA MET A 210 11.19 15.90 -0.48
C MET A 210 11.50 16.87 0.67
N LEU A 211 12.11 16.38 1.75
CA LEU A 211 12.51 17.21 2.88
C LEU A 211 13.58 18.23 2.51
N ALA A 212 14.55 17.85 1.68
CA ALA A 212 15.57 18.78 1.17
C ALA A 212 14.94 19.91 0.34
N ASP A 213 13.96 19.59 -0.52
CA ASP A 213 13.29 20.60 -1.35
C ASP A 213 12.31 21.47 -0.56
N LEU A 214 11.65 20.94 0.47
CA LEU A 214 10.88 21.73 1.43
C LEU A 214 11.78 22.74 2.16
N ARG A 215 12.96 22.31 2.63
CA ARG A 215 13.95 23.19 3.28
C ARG A 215 14.50 24.26 2.32
N ALA A 216 14.60 23.95 1.03
CA ALA A 216 15.06 24.86 0.01
C ALA A 216 13.95 25.76 -0.59
N GLY A 217 12.70 25.62 -0.15
CA GLY A 217 11.57 26.40 -0.66
C GLY A 217 11.06 26.00 -2.06
N ARG A 218 11.44 24.81 -2.54
CA ARG A 218 11.03 24.26 -3.86
C ARG A 218 9.85 23.30 -3.78
N GLY A 219 9.29 23.09 -2.58
CA GLY A 219 8.26 22.09 -2.30
C GLY A 219 6.81 22.58 -2.35
N ARG A 220 6.51 23.74 -2.95
CA ARG A 220 5.12 24.16 -3.21
C ARG A 220 4.96 24.64 -4.65
N PRO A 221 3.87 24.24 -5.34
CA PRO A 221 3.51 24.80 -6.63
C PRO A 221 3.19 26.30 -6.55
#